data_AF-A0AAW9KY56-F1
#
_entry.id   AF-A0AAW9KY56-F1
#
_cell.length_a   1.000
_cell.length_b   1.000
_cell.length_c   1.000
_cell.angle_alpha   90.00
_cell.angle_beta   90.00
_cell.angle_gamma   90.00
#
_symmetry.space_group_name_H-M   'P 1'
#
loop_
_entity.id
_entity.type
_entity.pdbx_description
1 polymer ?
#
loop_
_entity_poly.entity_id
_entity_poly.type
_entity_poly.pdbx_seq_one_letter_code
_entity_poly.pdbx_strand_id
1 'polypeptide(L)'
;MSLFEAPSDSAADETVFERYTRQALAVATDLERELWVLVLLLTGADVALTVYGLQLGFQELNPVAVYMLEQAGVYGLGFLKAVVLAFAGVYWIVLPRRFGPLVPLGIAIPWFAAVSVNSLLILQTL
;
A
#
# COMPACT_ATOMS: atom_id res chain seq x y z
N MET A 1 4.94 -54.69 -11.08
CA MET A 1 5.02 -53.47 -11.91
C MET A 1 4.43 -52.33 -11.10
N SER A 2 5.22 -51.79 -10.16
CA SER A 2 4.83 -50.65 -9.34
C SER A 2 5.07 -49.36 -10.13
N LEU A 3 3.98 -48.69 -10.49
CA LEU A 3 4.01 -47.29 -10.90
C LEU A 3 4.45 -46.46 -9.69
N PHE A 4 5.70 -46.01 -9.72
CA PHE A 4 6.18 -44.94 -8.85
C PHE A 4 5.50 -43.66 -9.34
N GLU A 5 4.39 -43.31 -8.70
CA GLU A 5 3.68 -42.07 -8.96
C GLU A 5 4.58 -40.93 -8.47
N ALA A 6 5.26 -40.26 -9.41
CA ALA A 6 6.05 -39.08 -9.09
C ALA A 6 5.13 -38.07 -8.39
N PRO A 7 5.56 -37.45 -7.27
CA PRO A 7 4.79 -36.37 -6.67
C PRO A 7 4.44 -35.36 -7.76
N SER A 8 3.15 -35.10 -7.98
CA SER A 8 2.74 -34.12 -8.99
C SER A 8 3.35 -32.77 -8.61
N ASP A 9 3.92 -32.05 -9.58
CA ASP A 9 4.53 -30.72 -9.39
C ASP A 9 3.64 -29.78 -8.56
N SER A 10 2.31 -29.94 -8.68
CA SER A 10 1.31 -29.19 -7.91
C SER A 10 1.41 -29.36 -6.40
N ALA A 11 1.72 -30.55 -5.88
CA ALA A 11 1.85 -30.79 -4.45
C ALA A 11 3.17 -30.22 -3.91
N ALA A 12 4.22 -30.20 -4.74
CA ALA A 12 5.49 -29.55 -4.40
C ALA A 12 5.32 -28.01 -4.38
N ASP A 13 4.67 -27.43 -5.39
CA ASP A 13 4.38 -25.99 -5.48
C ASP A 13 3.47 -25.49 -4.35
N GLU A 14 2.47 -26.27 -3.95
CA GLU A 14 1.59 -25.94 -2.82
C GLU A 14 2.40 -25.79 -1.53
N THR A 15 3.34 -26.70 -1.25
CA THR A 15 4.23 -26.59 -0.08
C THR A 15 5.23 -25.44 -0.17
N VAL A 16 5.68 -25.07 -1.37
CA VAL A 16 6.59 -23.94 -1.58
C VAL A 16 5.87 -22.61 -1.36
N PHE A 17 4.68 -22.43 -1.94
CA PHE A 17 3.87 -21.23 -1.79
C PHE A 17 3.44 -21.01 -0.33
N GLU A 18 3.04 -22.07 0.38
CA GLU A 18 2.71 -21.99 1.81
C GLU A 18 3.90 -21.54 2.65
N ARG A 19 5.10 -22.03 2.34
CA ARG A 19 6.34 -21.61 3.03
C ARG A 19 6.61 -20.12 2.82
N TYR A 20 6.54 -19.64 1.58
CA TYR A 20 6.74 -18.21 1.29
C TYR A 20 5.68 -17.34 1.96
N THR A 21 4.41 -17.75 1.92
CA THR A 21 3.31 -17.02 2.54
C THR A 21 3.51 -16.93 4.05
N ARG A 22 3.88 -18.04 4.69
CA ARG A 22 4.14 -18.08 6.14
C ARG A 22 5.35 -17.22 6.51
N GLN A 23 6.42 -17.28 5.72
CA GLN A 23 7.62 -16.47 5.94
C GLN A 23 7.33 -14.98 5.76
N ALA A 24 6.60 -14.60 4.70
CA ALA A 24 6.20 -13.23 4.45
C ALA A 24 5.30 -12.68 5.57
N LEU A 25 4.34 -13.48 6.04
CA LEU A 25 3.49 -13.13 7.18
C LEU A 25 4.30 -12.97 8.46
N ALA A 26 5.29 -13.84 8.72
CA ALA A 26 6.17 -13.72 9.88
C ALA A 26 6.96 -12.40 9.84
N VAL A 27 7.60 -12.10 8.70
CA VAL A 27 8.34 -10.84 8.50
C VAL A 27 7.43 -9.62 8.63
N ALA A 28 6.23 -9.66 8.02
CA ALA A 28 5.27 -8.56 8.14
C ALA A 28 4.79 -8.36 9.58
N THR A 29 4.64 -9.45 10.34
CA THR A 29 4.29 -9.39 11.77
C THR A 29 5.41 -8.73 12.58
N ASP A 30 6.65 -9.12 12.34
CA ASP A 30 7.81 -8.54 13.04
C ASP A 30 8.00 -7.05 12.71
N LEU A 31 7.59 -6.63 11.51
CA LEU A 31 7.71 -5.26 11.00
C LEU A 31 6.40 -4.47 11.06
N GLU A 32 5.38 -4.94 11.76
CA GLU A 32 4.04 -4.35 11.69
C GLU A 32 4.04 -2.87 12.07
N ARG A 33 4.80 -2.51 13.10
CA ARG A 33 4.94 -1.12 13.56
C ARG A 33 5.65 -0.26 12.51
N GLU A 34 6.72 -0.78 11.93
CA GLU A 34 7.52 -0.14 10.88
C GLU A 34 6.67 0.07 9.62
N LEU A 35 5.81 -0.89 9.27
CA LEU A 35 4.86 -0.77 8.16
C LEU A 35 3.86 0.36 8.41
N TRP A 36 3.33 0.51 9.63
CA TRP A 36 2.48 1.66 9.96
C TRP A 36 3.22 3.00 9.88
N VAL A 37 4.46 3.07 10.36
CA VAL A 37 5.30 4.26 10.20
C VAL A 37 5.52 4.57 8.72
N LEU A 38 5.83 3.55 7.91
CA LEU A 38 5.99 3.67 6.46
C LEU A 38 4.71 4.19 5.80
N VAL A 39 3.54 3.67 6.17
CA VAL A 39 2.24 4.14 5.69
C VAL A 39 2.05 5.64 5.97
N LEU A 40 2.37 6.10 7.19
CA LEU A 40 2.27 7.51 7.54
C LEU A 40 3.24 8.39 6.74
N LEU A 41 4.49 7.94 6.58
CA LEU A 41 5.49 8.65 5.77
C LEU A 41 5.08 8.74 4.30
N LEU A 42 4.61 7.63 3.73
CA LEU A 42 4.13 7.57 2.35
C LEU A 42 2.91 8.45 2.13
N THR A 43 1.96 8.50 3.07
CA THR A 43 0.81 9.42 2.96
C THR A 43 1.26 10.87 2.96
N GLY A 44 2.19 11.23 3.84
CA GLY A 44 2.72 12.60 3.90
C GLY A 44 3.46 12.98 2.62
N ALA A 45 4.32 12.08 2.13
CA ALA A 45 5.04 12.27 0.88
C ALA A 45 4.10 12.36 -0.32
N ASP A 46 3.07 11.51 -0.39
CA ASP A 46 2.10 11.50 -1.48
C ASP A 46 1.35 12.84 -1.57
N VAL A 47 0.81 13.33 -0.45
CA VAL A 47 0.14 14.65 -0.42
C VAL A 47 1.12 15.77 -0.79
N ALA A 48 2.33 15.75 -0.25
CA ALA A 48 3.33 16.78 -0.55
C ALA A 48 3.70 16.81 -2.04
N LEU A 49 3.95 15.65 -2.64
CA LEU A 49 4.30 15.53 -4.06
C LEU A 49 3.12 15.88 -4.96
N THR A 50 1.89 15.49 -4.62
CA THR A 50 0.70 15.94 -5.37
C THR A 50 0.58 17.45 -5.34
N VAL A 51 0.69 18.08 -4.16
CA VAL A 51 0.62 19.55 -4.04
C VAL A 51 1.73 20.23 -4.84
N TYR A 52 2.96 19.70 -4.77
CA TYR A 52 4.08 20.25 -5.51
C TYR A 52 3.91 20.06 -7.03
N GLY A 53 3.46 18.89 -7.48
CA GLY A 53 3.15 18.63 -8.89
C GLY A 53 2.08 19.57 -9.44
N LEU A 54 1.03 19.86 -8.66
CA LEU A 54 0.02 20.85 -9.03
C LEU A 54 0.62 22.26 -9.20
N GLN A 55 1.59 22.65 -8.36
CA GLN A 55 2.30 23.93 -8.49
C GLN A 55 3.17 23.99 -9.75
N LEU A 56 3.66 22.85 -10.23
CA LEU A 56 4.38 22.72 -11.50
C LEU A 56 3.43 22.65 -12.72
N GLY A 57 2.12 22.65 -12.52
CA GLY A 57 1.11 22.60 -13.59
C GLY A 57 0.68 21.19 -13.99
N PHE A 58 1.06 20.15 -13.24
CA PHE A 58 0.50 18.82 -13.42
C PHE A 58 -0.97 18.77 -13.02
N GLN A 59 -1.69 17.77 -13.55
CA GLN A 59 -3.09 17.55 -13.24
C GLN A 59 -3.25 16.29 -12.38
N GLU A 60 -4.07 16.39 -11.34
CA GLU A 60 -4.49 15.22 -10.57
C GLU A 60 -5.44 14.36 -11.41
N LEU A 61 -5.18 13.07 -11.50
CA LEU A 61 -5.94 12.13 -12.33
C LEU A 61 -7.02 11.40 -11.55
N ASN A 62 -6.95 11.40 -10.22
CA ASN A 62 -7.97 10.80 -9.38
C ASN A 62 -9.21 11.73 -9.29
N PRO A 63 -10.37 11.36 -9.87
CA PRO A 63 -11.55 12.24 -9.90
C PRO A 63 -12.06 12.61 -8.50
N VAL A 64 -11.89 11.71 -7.52
CA VAL A 64 -12.26 11.97 -6.13
C VAL A 64 -11.32 13.00 -5.51
N ALA A 65 -10.02 12.91 -5.79
CA ALA A 65 -9.03 13.88 -5.30
C ALA A 65 -9.23 15.25 -5.95
N VAL A 66 -9.52 15.29 -7.26
CA VAL A 66 -9.91 16.53 -7.97
C VAL A 66 -11.13 17.17 -7.31
N TYR A 67 -12.20 16.41 -7.09
CA TYR A 67 -13.40 16.91 -6.43
C TYR A 67 -13.09 17.45 -5.02
N MET A 68 -12.30 16.73 -4.22
CA MET A 68 -11.92 17.19 -2.87
C MET A 68 -11.05 18.46 -2.90
N LEU A 69 -10.15 18.58 -3.87
CA LEU A 69 -9.35 19.79 -4.10
C LEU A 69 -10.23 20.99 -4.44
N GLU A 70 -11.25 20.81 -5.29
CA GLU A 70 -12.20 21.88 -5.64
C GLU A 70 -13.04 22.33 -4.43
N GLN A 71 -13.45 21.40 -3.56
CA GLN A 71 -14.30 21.73 -2.41
C GLN A 71 -13.53 22.28 -1.21
N ALA A 72 -12.33 21.76 -0.93
CA ALA A 72 -11.62 22.00 0.32
C ALA A 72 -10.12 22.27 0.15
N GLY A 73 -9.62 22.38 -1.08
CA GLY A 73 -8.20 22.55 -1.38
C GLY A 73 -7.36 21.41 -0.81
N VAL A 74 -6.15 21.73 -0.36
CA VAL A 74 -5.19 20.74 0.18
C VAL A 74 -5.75 19.99 1.40
N TYR A 75 -6.62 20.62 2.19
CA TYR A 75 -7.27 19.95 3.33
C TYR A 75 -8.17 18.80 2.90
N GLY A 76 -8.78 18.88 1.71
CA GLY A 76 -9.57 17.80 1.12
C GLY A 76 -8.73 16.55 0.83
N LEU A 77 -7.49 16.71 0.36
CA LEU A 77 -6.56 15.60 0.16
C LEU A 77 -6.20 14.92 1.49
N GLY A 78 -5.87 15.72 2.51
CA GLY A 78 -5.57 15.22 3.85
C GLY A 78 -6.75 14.46 4.45
N PHE A 79 -7.97 14.98 4.29
CA PHE A 79 -9.20 14.31 4.72
C PHE A 79 -9.39 12.95 4.04
N LEU A 80 -9.19 12.87 2.71
CA LEU A 80 -9.31 11.61 1.98
C LEU A 80 -8.32 10.55 2.49
N LYS A 81 -7.07 10.95 2.77
CA LYS A 81 -6.08 10.05 3.38
C LYS A 81 -6.51 9.61 4.78
N ALA A 82 -7.02 10.53 5.60
CA ALA A 82 -7.49 10.23 6.94
C ALA A 82 -8.66 9.22 6.92
N VAL A 83 -9.59 9.33 5.96
CA VAL A 83 -10.68 8.36 5.78
C VAL A 83 -10.11 6.97 5.46
N VAL A 84 -9.15 6.85 4.55
CA VAL A 84 -8.50 5.57 4.23
C VAL A 84 -7.82 4.99 5.46
N LEU A 85 -7.08 5.80 6.22
CA LEU A 85 -6.42 5.36 7.46
C LEU A 85 -7.42 4.95 8.54
N ALA A 86 -8.57 5.61 8.65
CA ALA A 86 -9.63 5.24 9.58
C ALA A 86 -10.22 3.87 9.23
N PHE A 87 -10.56 3.63 7.96
CA PHE A 87 -11.01 2.31 7.50
C PHE A 87 -9.94 1.24 7.74
N ALA A 88 -8.68 1.55 7.43
CA ALA A 88 -7.56 0.66 7.69
C ALA A 88 -7.47 0.29 9.18
N GLY A 89 -7.54 1.27 10.08
CA GLY A 89 -7.54 1.04 11.52
C GLY A 89 -8.70 0.14 11.97
N VAL A 90 -9.91 0.35 11.45
CA VAL A 90 -11.07 -0.51 11.73
C VAL A 90 -10.81 -1.94 11.25
N TYR A 91 -10.36 -2.13 10.01
CA TYR A 91 -10.04 -3.46 9.49
C TYR A 91 -8.94 -4.15 10.30
N TRP A 92 -7.91 -3.40 10.68
CA TRP A 92 -6.81 -3.90 11.49
C TRP A 92 -7.26 -4.40 12.87
N ILE A 93 -8.19 -3.68 13.53
CA ILE A 93 -8.75 -4.07 14.83
C ILE A 93 -9.66 -5.29 14.71
N VAL A 94 -10.44 -5.40 13.63
CA VAL A 94 -11.44 -6.47 13.44
C VAL A 94 -10.80 -7.77 12.94
N LEU A 95 -9.71 -7.68 12.17
CA LEU A 95 -9.04 -8.85 11.62
C LEU A 95 -8.40 -9.72 12.71
N PRO A 96 -8.40 -11.05 12.55
CA PRO A 96 -7.60 -11.94 13.39
C PRO A 96 -6.14 -11.48 13.39
N ARG A 97 -5.49 -11.46 14.56
CA ARG A 97 -4.11 -10.93 14.72
C ARG A 97 -3.11 -11.43 13.67
N ARG A 98 -3.24 -12.69 13.23
CA ARG A 98 -2.42 -13.29 12.16
C ARG A 98 -2.46 -12.55 10.81
N PHE A 99 -3.49 -11.74 10.56
CA PHE A 99 -3.69 -10.99 9.32
C PHE A 99 -3.58 -9.47 9.51
N GLY A 100 -3.41 -8.98 10.75
CA GLY A 100 -3.25 -7.55 11.05
C GLY A 100 -2.18 -6.88 10.19
N PRO A 101 -0.97 -7.45 10.05
CA PRO A 101 0.11 -6.87 9.24
C PRO A 101 -0.20 -6.71 7.74
N LEU A 102 -1.18 -7.46 7.21
CA LEU A 102 -1.58 -7.33 5.81
C LEU A 102 -2.27 -5.99 5.54
N VAL A 103 -2.86 -5.36 6.56
CA VAL A 103 -3.52 -4.06 6.42
C VAL A 103 -2.52 -2.94 6.08
N PRO A 104 -1.50 -2.64 6.90
CA PRO A 104 -0.54 -1.61 6.54
C PRO A 104 0.28 -1.98 5.31
N LEU A 105 0.57 -3.27 5.07
CA LEU A 105 1.26 -3.71 3.86
C LEU A 105 0.44 -3.41 2.58
N GLY A 106 -0.85 -3.74 2.59
CA GLY A 106 -1.75 -3.50 1.47
C GLY A 106 -1.94 -2.02 1.14
N ILE A 107 -1.72 -1.14 2.11
CA ILE A 107 -1.77 0.32 1.93
C ILE A 107 -0.41 0.88 1.48
N ALA A 108 0.67 0.38 2.07
CA ALA A 108 2.02 0.83 1.77
C ALA A 108 2.38 0.60 0.30
N ILE A 109 2.02 -0.56 -0.27
CA ILE A 109 2.34 -0.90 -1.66
C ILE A 109 1.80 0.13 -2.68
N PRO A 110 0.47 0.42 -2.73
CA PRO A 110 -0.06 1.37 -3.70
C PRO A 110 0.42 2.81 -3.43
N TRP A 111 0.59 3.23 -2.17
CA TRP A 111 1.13 4.56 -1.89
C TRP A 111 2.60 4.69 -2.22
N PHE A 112 3.40 3.65 -2.04
CA PHE A 112 4.78 3.63 -2.48
C PHE A 112 4.87 3.79 -4.00
N ALA A 113 4.00 3.10 -4.75
CA ALA A 113 3.92 3.26 -6.19
C ALA A 113 3.53 4.70 -6.58
N ALA A 114 2.51 5.28 -5.95
CA ALA A 114 2.08 6.66 -6.21
C ALA A 114 3.20 7.68 -5.93
N VAL A 115 3.84 7.59 -4.76
CA VAL A 115 4.98 8.44 -4.39
C VAL A 115 6.13 8.30 -5.39
N SER A 116 6.43 7.08 -5.83
CA SER A 116 7.50 6.82 -6.79
C SER A 116 7.19 7.45 -8.15
N VAL A 117 5.97 7.27 -8.66
CA VAL A 117 5.53 7.87 -9.92
C VAL A 117 5.57 9.39 -9.84
N ASN A 118 4.98 9.98 -8.79
CA ASN A 118 4.98 11.44 -8.60
C ASN A 118 6.40 11.99 -8.50
N SER A 119 7.28 11.33 -7.76
CA SER A 119 8.69 11.72 -7.63
C SER A 119 9.42 11.69 -8.98
N LEU A 120 9.22 10.64 -9.78
CA LEU A 120 9.83 10.51 -11.11
C LEU A 120 9.34 11.61 -12.07
N LEU A 121 8.04 11.90 -12.08
CA LEU A 121 7.47 12.97 -12.90
C LEU A 121 8.05 14.34 -12.53
N ILE A 122 8.13 14.63 -11.23
CA ILE A 122 8.71 15.87 -10.73
C ILE A 122 10.19 15.97 -11.10
N LEU A 123 10.97 14.91 -10.90
CA LEU A 123 12.40 14.88 -11.19
C LEU A 123 12.69 15.10 -12.69
N GLN A 124 11.82 14.63 -13.58
CA GLN A 124 11.93 14.86 -15.03
C GLN A 124 11.67 16.33 -15.44
N THR A 125 11.16 17.15 -14.53
CA THR A 125 10.79 18.56 -14.77
C THR A 125 11.81 19.54 -14.17
N LEU A 126 12.82 19.03 -13.47
CA LEU A 126 13.96 19.79 -12.93
C LEU A 126 15.11 19.81 -13.93
#